data_AF-A0A953MGF8-F1
#
_entry.id   AF-A0A953MGF8-F1
#
_cell.length_a   1.000
_cell.length_b   1.000
_cell.length_c   1.000
_cell.angle_alpha   90.00
_cell.angle_beta   90.00
_cell.angle_gamma   90.00
#
_symmetry.space_group_name_H-M   'P 1'
#
loop_
_entity.id
_entity.type
_entity.pdbx_description
1 polymer ?
#
loop_
_entity_poly.entity_id
_entity_poly.type
_entity_poly.pdbx_seq_one_letter_code
_entity_poly.pdbx_strand_id
1 'polypeptide(L)'
;MSFTIGCDPELVCRRNGQFVHAHHYFKQNSSFGLDGNNSICELRPGYSESPLDLTAKIQLVLEYGHEKHPDLEFYSGQYVDDYPIGGHIHLSVNPTDKLIDSLDTVLYSFSNCIDDKDQRYKRERTGYGKRKSYRRKSYGIEYRTPGSWLLSPTTALVTFTLAKLTTLGVTEDNLDFSELKGRQHSCTFLKNFSDYLITVPNDCKEGLSELNLILSMKSINWNEDILPNWGIFKEAA
;
A
#
# COMPACT_ATOMS: atom_id res chain seq x y z
N MET A 1 -21.49 7.01 3.32
CA MET A 1 -21.36 5.75 4.11
C MET A 1 -20.08 5.83 4.91
N SER A 2 -20.08 5.43 6.18
CA SER A 2 -18.84 5.28 6.93
C SER A 2 -18.33 3.84 6.86
N PHE A 3 -17.04 3.66 6.62
CA PHE A 3 -16.37 2.38 6.65
C PHE A 3 -14.92 2.56 7.08
N THR A 4 -14.33 1.49 7.61
CA THR A 4 -12.93 1.48 8.04
C THR A 4 -12.02 0.85 7.00
N ILE A 5 -10.80 1.36 6.95
CA ILE A 5 -9.67 0.85 6.18
C ILE A 5 -8.69 0.22 7.18
N GLY A 6 -8.21 -0.98 6.88
CA GLY A 6 -7.06 -1.60 7.53
C GLY A 6 -6.05 -2.04 6.48
N CYS A 7 -4.95 -2.62 6.91
CA CYS A 7 -3.95 -3.19 6.01
C CYS A 7 -3.09 -4.23 6.71
N ASP A 8 -2.48 -5.10 5.91
CA ASP A 8 -1.40 -5.95 6.34
C ASP A 8 -0.23 -6.00 5.33
N PRO A 9 0.49 -4.87 5.10
CA PRO A 9 1.55 -4.79 4.11
C PRO A 9 2.82 -5.50 4.57
N GLU A 10 3.52 -6.06 3.60
CA GLU A 10 4.70 -6.89 3.77
C GLU A 10 5.99 -6.13 3.49
N LEU A 11 7.10 -6.53 4.11
CA LEU A 11 8.44 -6.02 3.81
C LEU A 11 9.52 -7.08 4.07
N VAL A 12 10.69 -6.91 3.47
CA VAL A 12 11.88 -7.73 3.77
C VAL A 12 12.81 -6.98 4.71
N CYS A 13 13.59 -7.75 5.48
CA CYS A 13 14.65 -7.20 6.31
C CYS A 13 16.02 -7.43 5.66
N ARG A 14 16.88 -6.43 5.78
CA ARG A 14 18.33 -6.58 5.56
C ARG A 14 19.10 -6.23 6.82
N ARG A 15 20.33 -6.71 6.89
CA ARG A 15 21.34 -6.33 7.90
C ARG A 15 22.66 -6.14 7.18
N ASN A 16 23.25 -4.96 7.28
CA ASN A 16 24.46 -4.59 6.53
C ASN A 16 24.29 -4.82 5.02
N GLY A 17 23.12 -4.45 4.48
CA GLY A 17 22.78 -4.62 3.07
C GLY A 17 22.52 -6.07 2.61
N GLN A 18 22.51 -7.06 3.51
CA GLN A 18 22.23 -8.46 3.17
C GLN A 18 20.87 -8.91 3.68
N PHE A 19 20.12 -9.65 2.86
CA PHE A 19 18.84 -10.25 3.26
C PHE A 19 18.97 -11.11 4.51
N VAL A 20 18.00 -10.99 5.42
CA VAL A 20 17.87 -11.81 6.61
C VAL A 20 16.42 -12.26 6.81
N HIS A 21 16.23 -13.49 7.29
CA HIS A 21 14.89 -14.01 7.55
C HIS A 21 14.22 -13.31 8.75
N ALA A 22 13.00 -12.82 8.54
CA ALA A 22 12.22 -12.09 9.54
C ALA A 22 11.99 -12.87 10.85
N HIS A 23 11.78 -14.20 10.79
CA HIS A 23 11.50 -15.02 11.98
C HIS A 23 12.65 -15.10 12.99
N HIS A 24 13.87 -14.70 12.63
CA HIS A 24 14.96 -14.56 13.60
C HIS A 24 14.76 -13.37 14.55
N TYR A 25 13.91 -12.40 14.17
CA TYR A 25 13.78 -11.11 14.84
C TYR A 25 12.37 -10.87 15.39
N PHE A 26 11.34 -11.26 14.64
CA PHE A 26 9.95 -10.96 14.99
C PHE A 26 9.11 -12.22 15.25
N LYS A 27 8.08 -12.07 16.08
CA LYS A 27 7.09 -13.13 16.36
C LYS A 27 5.94 -13.03 15.35
N GLN A 28 5.28 -14.15 15.09
CA GLN A 28 4.24 -14.21 14.05
C GLN A 28 3.07 -13.23 14.28
N ASN A 29 2.50 -13.19 15.49
CA ASN A 29 1.24 -12.49 15.79
C ASN A 29 1.42 -11.12 16.47
N SER A 30 2.44 -10.34 16.09
CA SER A 30 2.61 -8.95 16.57
C SER A 30 2.19 -7.91 15.52
N SER A 31 2.03 -6.66 15.97
CA SER A 31 1.77 -5.51 15.09
C SER A 31 2.87 -5.33 14.05
N PHE A 32 4.13 -5.60 14.39
CA PHE A 32 5.20 -5.86 13.43
C PHE A 32 5.54 -7.34 13.56
N GLY A 33 5.00 -8.17 12.66
CA GLY A 33 5.04 -9.62 12.78
C GLY A 33 5.52 -10.31 11.51
N LEU A 34 5.07 -11.53 11.29
CA LEU A 34 5.46 -12.34 10.11
C LEU A 34 4.25 -12.56 9.20
N ASP A 35 4.47 -12.59 7.89
CA ASP A 35 3.53 -13.15 6.91
C ASP A 35 3.43 -14.69 7.08
N GLY A 36 2.53 -15.33 6.34
CA GLY A 36 2.48 -16.78 6.14
C GLY A 36 3.81 -17.37 5.66
N ASN A 37 4.62 -16.60 4.92
CA ASN A 37 6.03 -16.89 4.75
C ASN A 37 6.85 -16.23 5.87
N ASN A 38 7.38 -17.04 6.79
CA ASN A 38 8.12 -16.57 7.97
C ASN A 38 9.45 -15.84 7.66
N SER A 39 9.84 -15.75 6.39
CA SER A 39 10.98 -14.95 5.94
C SER A 39 10.62 -13.47 5.78
N ILE A 40 9.34 -13.14 5.74
CA ILE A 40 8.80 -11.81 5.40
C ILE A 40 8.10 -11.21 6.62
N CYS A 41 8.31 -9.91 6.82
CA CYS A 41 7.60 -9.17 7.85
C CYS A 41 6.23 -8.74 7.34
N GLU A 42 5.24 -8.70 8.22
CA GLU A 42 3.91 -8.17 7.93
C GLU A 42 3.51 -7.18 9.03
N LEU A 43 3.15 -5.96 8.63
CA LEU A 43 2.68 -4.91 9.53
C LEU A 43 1.18 -5.04 9.76
N ARG A 44 0.69 -4.75 10.96
CA ARG A 44 -0.72 -4.82 11.36
C ARG A 44 -1.07 -3.62 12.23
N PRO A 45 -1.25 -2.42 11.64
CA PRO A 45 -1.54 -1.17 12.37
C PRO A 45 -2.98 -1.09 12.93
N GLY A 46 -3.81 -2.10 12.67
CA GLY A 46 -5.24 -2.07 12.98
C GLY A 46 -6.03 -1.43 11.85
N TYR A 47 -7.02 -0.60 12.18
CA TYR A 47 -7.91 0.04 11.22
C TYR A 47 -8.23 1.49 11.61
N SER A 48 -8.67 2.29 10.63
CA SER A 48 -9.19 3.64 10.81
C SER A 48 -10.18 3.99 9.71
N GLU A 49 -11.10 4.92 9.94
CA GLU A 49 -11.87 5.55 8.86
C GLU A 49 -11.02 6.54 8.07
N SER A 50 -10.00 7.13 8.71
CA SER A 50 -9.12 8.16 8.15
C SER A 50 -7.86 7.57 7.51
N PRO A 51 -7.59 7.83 6.22
CA PRO A 51 -6.33 7.48 5.56
C PRO A 51 -5.11 8.05 6.30
N LEU A 52 -5.20 9.28 6.80
CA LEU A 52 -4.14 9.94 7.57
C LEU A 52 -3.84 9.18 8.87
N ASP A 53 -4.88 8.85 9.63
CA ASP A 53 -4.72 8.15 10.91
C ASP A 53 -4.14 6.74 10.69
N LEU A 54 -4.55 6.04 9.64
CA LEU A 54 -4.01 4.73 9.32
C LEU A 54 -2.52 4.82 8.94
N THR A 55 -2.13 5.82 8.14
CA THR A 55 -0.72 6.09 7.83
C THR A 55 0.09 6.41 9.09
N ALA A 56 -0.44 7.23 10.01
CA ALA A 56 0.22 7.51 11.28
C ALA A 56 0.37 6.25 12.15
N LYS A 57 -0.62 5.35 12.17
CA LYS A 57 -0.50 4.06 12.87
C LYS A 57 0.57 3.16 12.26
N ILE A 58 0.80 3.20 10.95
CA ILE A 58 1.89 2.46 10.31
C ILE A 58 3.24 2.96 10.81
N GLN A 59 3.42 4.28 10.91
CA GLN A 59 4.65 4.86 11.46
C GLN A 59 4.95 4.32 12.86
N LEU A 60 3.94 4.30 13.76
CA LEU A 60 4.09 3.74 15.11
C LEU A 60 4.50 2.25 15.09
N VAL A 61 4.01 1.48 14.13
CA VAL A 61 4.37 0.06 13.98
C VAL A 61 5.82 -0.09 13.46
N LEU A 62 6.23 0.75 12.51
CA LEU A 62 7.61 0.79 12.01
C LEU A 62 8.59 1.19 13.11
N GLU A 63 8.26 2.21 13.90
CA GLU A 63 9.02 2.64 15.08
C GLU A 63 9.19 1.49 16.07
N TYR A 64 8.11 0.78 16.41
CA TYR A 64 8.18 -0.41 17.25
C TYR A 64 9.10 -1.50 16.67
N GLY A 65 9.03 -1.75 15.35
CA GLY A 65 9.89 -2.71 14.67
C GLY A 65 11.38 -2.33 14.76
N HIS A 66 11.69 -1.06 14.52
CA HIS A 66 13.03 -0.48 14.59
C HIS A 66 13.59 -0.48 16.02
N GLU A 67 12.80 -0.07 17.01
CA GLU A 67 13.20 -0.10 18.43
C GLU A 67 13.59 -1.50 18.91
N LYS A 68 12.94 -2.55 18.39
CA LYS A 68 13.27 -3.93 18.74
C LYS A 68 14.59 -4.39 18.15
N HIS A 69 14.91 -3.96 16.93
CA HIS A 69 16.09 -4.38 16.17
C HIS A 69 16.64 -3.21 15.34
N PRO A 70 17.35 -2.26 15.98
CA PRO A 70 17.75 -0.99 15.35
C PRO A 70 18.84 -1.13 14.28
N ASP A 71 19.46 -2.31 14.19
CA ASP A 71 20.47 -2.65 13.20
C ASP A 71 19.90 -3.19 11.89
N LEU A 72 18.60 -3.49 11.85
CA LEU A 72 17.92 -3.90 10.63
C LEU A 72 17.65 -2.70 9.70
N GLU A 73 17.50 -3.03 8.42
CA GLU A 73 17.04 -2.16 7.35
C GLU A 73 15.75 -2.77 6.79
N PHE A 74 14.76 -1.96 6.44
CA PHE A 74 13.46 -2.43 5.96
C PHE A 74 13.25 -2.04 4.51
N TYR A 75 12.93 -3.01 3.65
CA TYR A 75 12.75 -2.78 2.22
C TYR A 75 11.35 -3.19 1.76
N SER A 76 10.71 -2.28 1.03
CA SER A 76 9.39 -2.45 0.42
C SER A 76 9.47 -2.46 -1.11
N GLY A 77 8.32 -2.53 -1.79
CA GLY A 77 8.24 -2.62 -3.24
C GLY A 77 7.39 -3.80 -3.71
N GLN A 78 7.69 -4.32 -4.89
CA GLN A 78 6.90 -5.38 -5.53
C GLN A 78 7.60 -6.74 -5.45
N TYR A 79 8.91 -6.75 -5.64
CA TYR A 79 9.72 -7.95 -5.59
C TYR A 79 11.12 -7.59 -5.06
N VAL A 80 11.45 -8.07 -3.87
CA VAL A 80 12.67 -7.69 -3.14
C VAL A 80 13.32 -8.94 -2.56
N ASP A 81 14.65 -9.07 -2.72
CA ASP A 81 15.45 -10.19 -2.20
C ASP A 81 14.86 -11.58 -2.52
N ASP A 82 14.37 -11.74 -3.74
CA ASP A 82 13.70 -12.95 -4.25
C ASP A 82 12.31 -13.28 -3.67
N TYR A 83 11.69 -12.32 -2.99
CA TYR A 83 10.32 -12.46 -2.48
C TYR A 83 9.35 -11.51 -3.19
N PRO A 84 8.22 -12.02 -3.70
CA PRO A 84 7.10 -11.17 -4.08
C PRO A 84 6.40 -10.70 -2.81
N ILE A 85 6.28 -9.39 -2.61
CA ILE A 85 5.71 -8.82 -1.38
C ILE A 85 4.38 -8.10 -1.66
N GLY A 86 3.46 -8.13 -0.70
CA GLY A 86 2.08 -7.65 -0.78
C GLY A 86 1.85 -6.37 0.01
N GLY A 87 0.93 -5.52 -0.46
CA GLY A 87 0.53 -4.30 0.24
C GLY A 87 -0.91 -4.35 0.74
N HIS A 88 -1.45 -5.53 1.06
CA HIS A 88 -2.88 -5.77 1.22
C HIS A 88 -3.67 -4.64 1.93
N ILE A 89 -4.85 -4.34 1.38
CA ILE A 89 -5.73 -3.27 1.86
C ILE A 89 -7.05 -3.89 2.29
N HIS A 90 -7.51 -3.57 3.49
CA HIS A 90 -8.73 -4.11 4.06
C HIS A 90 -9.78 -3.02 4.05
N LEU A 91 -10.96 -3.31 3.52
CA LEU A 91 -12.07 -2.36 3.50
C LEU A 91 -13.29 -3.03 4.14
N SER A 92 -13.93 -2.35 5.09
CA SER A 92 -15.10 -2.89 5.78
C SER A 92 -16.39 -2.75 4.96
N VAL A 93 -16.34 -3.17 3.70
CA VAL A 93 -17.42 -3.12 2.72
C VAL A 93 -17.56 -4.47 2.03
N ASN A 94 -18.76 -4.77 1.54
CA ASN A 94 -18.99 -6.01 0.80
C ASN A 94 -18.33 -5.93 -0.58
N PRO A 95 -17.65 -7.00 -1.04
CA PRO A 95 -17.11 -7.05 -2.39
C PRO A 95 -18.24 -7.13 -3.41
N THR A 96 -18.13 -6.30 -4.45
CA THR A 96 -18.87 -6.40 -5.72
C THR A 96 -17.87 -6.44 -6.85
N ASP A 97 -18.24 -7.03 -8.00
CA ASP A 97 -17.34 -7.09 -9.16
C ASP A 97 -16.92 -5.67 -9.61
N LYS A 98 -17.87 -4.73 -9.62
CA LYS A 98 -17.62 -3.31 -9.94
C LYS A 98 -16.62 -2.66 -8.99
N LEU A 99 -16.69 -2.95 -7.68
CA LEU A 99 -15.74 -2.43 -6.70
C LEU A 99 -14.34 -3.01 -6.93
N ILE A 100 -14.23 -4.33 -7.13
CA ILE A 100 -12.93 -4.98 -7.37
C ILE A 100 -12.29 -4.49 -8.67
N ASP A 101 -13.08 -4.37 -9.75
CA ASP A 101 -12.59 -3.85 -11.04
C ASP A 101 -12.16 -2.38 -10.96
N SER A 102 -12.87 -1.58 -10.15
CA SER A 102 -12.51 -0.19 -9.91
C SER A 102 -11.24 -0.05 -9.07
N LEU A 103 -11.09 -0.86 -8.01
CA LEU A 103 -9.87 -0.90 -7.20
C LEU A 103 -8.65 -1.36 -8.01
N ASP A 104 -8.82 -2.39 -8.85
CA ASP A 104 -7.80 -2.80 -9.81
C ASP A 104 -7.43 -1.64 -10.74
N THR A 105 -8.44 -0.99 -11.32
CA THR A 105 -8.21 0.09 -12.28
C THR A 105 -7.42 1.25 -11.67
N VAL A 106 -7.81 1.70 -10.48
CA VAL A 106 -7.21 2.86 -9.83
C VAL A 106 -5.85 2.52 -9.23
N LEU A 107 -5.76 1.47 -8.42
CA LEU A 107 -4.51 1.14 -7.73
C LEU A 107 -3.46 0.53 -8.66
N TYR A 108 -3.85 -0.20 -9.72
CA TYR A 108 -2.90 -0.62 -10.75
C TYR A 108 -2.45 0.56 -11.62
N SER A 109 -3.30 1.58 -11.83
CA SER A 109 -2.85 2.83 -12.48
C SER A 109 -1.80 3.54 -11.63
N PHE A 110 -1.97 3.56 -10.31
CA PHE A 110 -1.01 4.18 -9.40
C PHE A 110 0.30 3.41 -9.40
N SER A 111 0.22 2.09 -9.22
CA SER A 111 1.35 1.18 -9.35
C SER A 111 2.12 1.42 -10.65
N ASN A 112 1.44 1.54 -11.80
CA ASN A 112 2.08 1.84 -13.10
C ASN A 112 2.86 3.16 -13.15
N CYS A 113 2.46 4.16 -12.36
CA CYS A 113 3.11 5.46 -12.34
C CYS A 113 4.32 5.51 -11.42
N ILE A 114 4.27 4.79 -10.30
CA ILE A 114 5.27 4.98 -9.23
C ILE A 114 6.21 3.79 -9.03
N ASP A 115 5.76 2.56 -9.31
CA ASP A 115 6.55 1.37 -8.96
C ASP A 115 7.66 1.08 -9.97
N ASP A 116 8.72 0.45 -9.47
CA ASP A 116 9.75 -0.13 -10.32
C ASP A 116 9.17 -1.19 -11.27
N LYS A 117 9.38 -0.97 -12.56
CA LYS A 117 8.80 -1.78 -13.63
C LYS A 117 9.30 -3.23 -13.59
N ASP A 118 10.57 -3.44 -13.29
CA ASP A 118 11.18 -4.77 -13.29
C ASP A 118 10.73 -5.57 -12.06
N GLN A 119 10.62 -4.93 -10.89
CA GLN A 119 10.03 -5.55 -9.71
C GLN A 119 8.58 -5.98 -9.96
N ARG A 120 7.75 -5.11 -10.58
CA ARG A 120 6.37 -5.47 -10.95
C ARG A 120 6.33 -6.71 -11.83
N TYR A 121 7.14 -6.75 -12.90
CA TYR A 121 7.18 -7.91 -13.81
C TYR A 121 7.62 -9.20 -13.12
N LYS A 122 8.62 -9.13 -12.22
CA LYS A 122 9.06 -10.29 -11.43
C LYS A 122 7.93 -10.79 -10.54
N ARG A 123 7.27 -9.88 -9.80
CA ARG A 123 6.14 -10.21 -8.94
C ARG A 123 5.00 -10.87 -9.73
N GLU A 124 4.61 -10.30 -10.87
CA GLU A 124 3.55 -10.86 -11.73
C GLU A 124 3.83 -12.30 -12.16
N ARG A 125 5.10 -12.64 -12.46
CA ARG A 125 5.52 -14.01 -12.85
C ARG A 125 5.40 -15.03 -11.73
N THR A 126 5.45 -14.62 -10.47
CA THR A 126 5.21 -15.52 -9.33
C THR A 126 3.73 -15.90 -9.20
N GLY A 127 2.84 -15.13 -9.84
CA GLY A 127 1.39 -15.25 -9.70
C GLY A 127 0.82 -14.60 -8.44
N TYR A 128 1.65 -13.95 -7.61
CA TYR A 128 1.18 -13.20 -6.45
C TYR A 128 0.55 -11.86 -6.85
N GLY A 129 -0.54 -11.47 -6.15
CA GLY A 129 -1.24 -10.21 -6.37
C GLY A 129 -1.74 -9.97 -7.79
N LYS A 130 -2.21 -11.02 -8.48
CA LYS A 130 -2.90 -10.88 -9.77
C LYS A 130 -4.09 -9.91 -9.65
N ARG A 131 -4.47 -9.29 -10.76
CA ARG A 131 -5.73 -8.54 -10.85
C ARG A 131 -6.90 -9.37 -10.34
N LYS A 132 -7.85 -8.70 -9.69
CA LYS A 132 -9.01 -9.25 -8.99
C LYS A 132 -8.64 -10.16 -7.82
N SER A 133 -7.41 -10.10 -7.32
CA SER A 133 -7.01 -10.85 -6.13
C SER A 133 -7.60 -10.20 -4.89
N TYR A 134 -8.58 -10.87 -4.29
CA TYR A 134 -9.14 -10.49 -3.00
C TYR A 134 -9.56 -11.71 -2.20
N ARG A 135 -9.76 -11.54 -0.90
CA ARG A 135 -10.39 -12.52 -0.01
C ARG A 135 -11.59 -11.88 0.69
N ARG A 136 -12.64 -12.68 0.87
CA ARG A 136 -13.78 -12.30 1.72
C ARG A 136 -13.39 -12.47 3.19
N LYS A 137 -13.73 -11.47 4.00
CA LYS A 137 -13.56 -11.46 5.46
C LYS A 137 -14.91 -11.24 6.12
N SER A 138 -15.03 -11.58 7.40
CA SER A 138 -16.25 -11.32 8.18
C SER A 138 -16.62 -9.84 8.24
N TYR A 139 -15.63 -8.95 8.12
CA TYR A 139 -15.80 -7.51 8.13
C TYR A 139 -15.88 -6.87 6.72
N GLY A 140 -15.62 -7.61 5.64
CA GLY A 140 -15.59 -7.03 4.29
C GLY A 140 -14.58 -7.71 3.37
N ILE A 141 -13.61 -6.95 2.85
CA ILE A 141 -12.61 -7.44 1.89
C ILE A 141 -11.18 -7.27 2.40
N GLU A 142 -10.33 -8.23 2.04
CA GLU A 142 -8.86 -8.10 1.96
C GLU A 142 -8.53 -8.03 0.46
N TYR A 143 -8.20 -6.85 -0.05
CA TYR A 143 -7.81 -6.60 -1.44
C TYR A 143 -6.30 -6.71 -1.59
N ARG A 144 -5.83 -7.49 -2.58
CA ARG A 144 -4.48 -8.06 -2.58
C ARG A 144 -3.67 -7.85 -3.85
N THR A 145 -4.22 -7.11 -4.82
CA THR A 145 -3.52 -6.83 -6.08
C THR A 145 -2.21 -6.04 -5.87
N PRO A 146 -2.15 -4.96 -5.07
CA PRO A 146 -0.94 -4.15 -4.96
C PRO A 146 0.22 -4.91 -4.30
N GLY A 147 1.44 -4.60 -4.73
CA GLY A 147 2.65 -4.90 -3.94
C GLY A 147 2.78 -3.96 -2.75
N SER A 148 3.84 -4.14 -1.97
CA SER A 148 4.09 -3.31 -0.80
C SER A 148 4.37 -1.86 -1.20
N TRP A 149 3.49 -0.97 -0.77
CA TRP A 149 3.56 0.48 -0.99
C TRP A 149 4.22 1.22 0.17
N LEU A 150 4.91 0.52 1.07
CA LEU A 150 5.48 1.06 2.33
C LEU A 150 6.71 1.96 2.14
N LEU A 151 7.05 2.41 0.92
CA LEU A 151 8.27 3.18 0.69
C LEU A 151 8.33 4.47 1.52
N SER A 152 7.21 5.17 1.67
CA SER A 152 7.11 6.41 2.43
C SER A 152 5.69 6.65 2.97
N PRO A 153 5.51 7.60 3.90
CA PRO A 153 4.18 8.05 4.33
C PRO A 153 3.32 8.52 3.15
N THR A 154 3.93 9.18 2.15
CA THR A 154 3.26 9.63 0.92
C THR A 154 2.68 8.46 0.13
N THR A 155 3.47 7.41 -0.16
CA THR A 155 2.97 6.27 -0.95
C THR A 155 1.86 5.52 -0.22
N ALA A 156 1.97 5.40 1.11
CA ALA A 156 0.93 4.84 1.96
C ALA A 156 -0.37 5.67 1.94
N LEU A 157 -0.26 6.97 2.22
CA LEU A 157 -1.40 7.86 2.30
C LEU A 157 -2.15 7.94 0.96
N VAL A 158 -1.43 8.05 -0.16
CA VAL A 158 -2.03 8.07 -1.49
C VAL A 158 -2.73 6.75 -1.78
N THR A 159 -2.12 5.61 -1.43
CA THR A 159 -2.74 4.30 -1.63
C THR A 159 -4.08 4.17 -0.88
N PHE A 160 -4.11 4.55 0.39
CA PHE A 160 -5.36 4.53 1.17
C PHE A 160 -6.39 5.53 0.68
N THR A 161 -5.94 6.72 0.28
CA THR A 161 -6.82 7.77 -0.25
C THR A 161 -7.48 7.32 -1.54
N LEU A 162 -6.71 6.76 -2.47
CA LEU A 162 -7.24 6.18 -3.70
C LEU A 162 -8.20 5.04 -3.40
N ALA A 163 -7.84 4.09 -2.53
CA ALA A 163 -8.73 3.00 -2.14
C ALA A 163 -10.05 3.50 -1.53
N LYS A 164 -9.99 4.51 -0.66
CA LYS A 164 -11.15 5.12 -0.01
C LYS A 164 -12.06 5.79 -1.04
N LEU A 165 -11.51 6.68 -1.85
CA LEU A 165 -12.25 7.46 -2.83
C LEU A 165 -12.83 6.58 -3.95
N THR A 166 -12.10 5.54 -4.37
CA THR A 166 -12.64 4.54 -5.30
C THR A 166 -13.84 3.81 -4.71
N THR A 167 -13.76 3.43 -3.43
CA THR A 167 -14.86 2.75 -2.76
C THR A 167 -16.09 3.65 -2.67
N LEU A 168 -15.93 4.88 -2.16
CA LEU A 168 -17.01 5.86 -2.08
C LEU A 168 -17.61 6.17 -3.46
N GLY A 169 -16.75 6.38 -4.46
CA GLY A 169 -17.17 6.63 -5.83
C GLY A 169 -18.03 5.51 -6.39
N VAL A 170 -17.68 4.25 -6.14
CA VAL A 170 -18.49 3.10 -6.58
C VAL A 170 -19.77 2.96 -5.78
N THR A 171 -19.72 3.10 -4.46
CA THR A 171 -20.84 2.75 -3.56
C THR A 171 -21.86 3.86 -3.36
N GLU A 172 -21.45 5.12 -3.51
CA GLU A 172 -22.29 6.30 -3.25
C GLU A 172 -22.59 7.08 -4.53
N ASP A 173 -21.58 7.25 -5.37
CA ASP A 173 -21.68 8.05 -6.59
C ASP A 173 -21.95 7.19 -7.84
N ASN A 174 -22.01 5.86 -7.68
CA ASN A 174 -22.21 4.87 -8.75
C ASN A 174 -21.21 5.00 -9.93
N LEU A 175 -20.00 5.50 -9.67
CA LEU A 175 -18.93 5.65 -10.66
C LEU A 175 -18.41 4.30 -11.11
N ASP A 176 -18.08 4.18 -12.41
CA ASP A 176 -17.33 3.07 -12.97
C ASP A 176 -15.93 3.56 -13.37
N PHE A 177 -14.93 3.26 -12.55
CA PHE A 177 -13.58 3.74 -12.82
C PHE A 177 -12.93 3.06 -14.02
N SER A 178 -13.40 1.88 -14.42
CA SER A 178 -12.92 1.20 -15.64
C SER A 178 -13.37 1.96 -16.88
N GLU A 179 -14.64 2.41 -16.90
CA GLU A 179 -15.17 3.26 -17.96
C GLU A 179 -14.50 4.64 -17.97
N LEU A 180 -14.40 5.30 -16.80
CA LEU A 180 -13.76 6.61 -16.66
C LEU A 180 -12.30 6.59 -17.10
N LYS A 181 -11.53 5.56 -16.72
CA LYS A 181 -10.17 5.40 -17.20
C LYS A 181 -10.13 5.17 -18.70
N GLY A 182 -10.97 4.28 -19.23
CA GLY A 182 -11.00 3.91 -20.64
C GLY A 182 -9.59 3.63 -21.18
N ARG A 183 -9.18 4.39 -22.20
CA ARG A 183 -7.86 4.28 -22.85
C ARG A 183 -6.82 5.29 -22.34
N GLN A 184 -7.14 6.07 -21.32
CA GLN A 184 -6.22 7.07 -20.79
C GLN A 184 -4.94 6.42 -20.23
N HIS A 185 -3.80 7.09 -20.43
CA HIS A 185 -2.55 6.71 -19.76
C HIS A 185 -2.73 6.80 -18.23
N SER A 186 -2.15 5.87 -17.47
CA SER A 186 -2.37 5.74 -16.02
C SER A 186 -2.14 7.06 -15.27
N CYS A 187 -1.06 7.77 -15.57
CA CYS A 187 -0.74 9.01 -14.87
C CYS A 187 -1.61 10.19 -15.31
N THR A 188 -2.14 10.15 -16.54
CA THR A 188 -3.15 11.14 -16.99
C THR A 188 -4.47 10.90 -16.26
N PHE A 189 -4.91 9.65 -16.18
CA PHE A 189 -6.10 9.27 -15.44
C PHE A 189 -6.02 9.69 -13.96
N LEU A 190 -4.88 9.45 -13.31
CA LEU A 190 -4.71 9.82 -11.90
C LEU A 190 -4.58 11.33 -11.67
N LYS A 191 -3.96 12.09 -12.60
CA LYS A 191 -3.92 13.56 -12.51
C LYS A 191 -5.31 14.20 -12.55
N ASN A 192 -6.25 13.56 -13.25
CA ASN A 192 -7.64 14.01 -13.35
C ASN A 192 -8.55 13.33 -12.31
N PHE A 193 -8.00 12.54 -11.38
CA PHE A 193 -8.80 11.64 -10.53
C PHE A 193 -9.83 12.39 -9.68
N SER A 194 -9.45 13.55 -9.12
CA SER A 194 -10.35 14.39 -8.33
C SER A 194 -11.55 14.90 -9.12
N ASP A 195 -11.39 15.11 -10.43
CA ASP A 195 -12.41 15.71 -11.28
C ASP A 195 -13.58 14.75 -11.55
N TYR A 196 -13.36 13.45 -11.31
CA TYR A 196 -14.39 12.41 -11.44
C TYR A 196 -15.25 12.26 -10.19
N LEU A 197 -14.81 12.79 -9.04
CA LEU A 197 -15.43 12.54 -7.75
C LEU A 197 -16.53 13.56 -7.48
N ILE A 198 -17.68 13.11 -6.97
CA ILE A 198 -18.77 14.01 -6.56
C ILE A 198 -18.49 14.55 -5.15
N THR A 199 -18.07 13.68 -4.24
CA THR A 199 -17.77 14.05 -2.85
C THR A 199 -16.35 13.64 -2.47
N VAL A 200 -15.58 14.59 -1.96
CA VAL A 200 -14.24 14.33 -1.41
C VAL A 200 -14.25 14.61 0.10
N PRO A 201 -14.21 13.56 0.95
CA PRO A 201 -14.05 13.73 2.38
C PRO A 201 -12.82 14.56 2.76
N ASN A 202 -12.90 15.32 3.84
CA ASN A 202 -11.80 16.21 4.26
C ASN A 202 -10.49 15.45 4.54
N ASP A 203 -10.58 14.24 5.09
CA ASP A 203 -9.45 13.37 5.41
C ASP A 203 -8.80 12.71 4.18
N CYS A 204 -9.37 12.89 2.98
CA CYS A 204 -8.77 12.49 1.71
C CYS A 204 -8.02 13.62 0.99
N LYS A 205 -8.18 14.89 1.43
CA LYS A 205 -7.61 16.05 0.72
C LYS A 205 -6.08 16.03 0.71
N GLU A 206 -5.47 15.69 1.84
CA GLU A 206 -4.01 15.58 1.94
C GLU A 206 -3.48 14.49 1.00
N GLY A 207 -4.12 13.32 0.96
CA GLY A 207 -3.69 12.26 0.05
C GLY A 207 -3.85 12.60 -1.43
N LEU A 208 -4.80 13.45 -1.81
CA LEU A 208 -4.89 13.98 -3.18
C LEU A 208 -3.80 15.02 -3.48
N SER A 209 -3.42 15.84 -2.49
CA SER A 209 -2.26 16.74 -2.60
C SER A 209 -0.98 15.94 -2.85
N GLU A 210 -0.75 14.92 -2.01
CA GLU A 210 0.37 14.00 -2.09
C GLU A 210 0.39 13.20 -3.39
N LEU A 211 -0.79 12.84 -3.93
CA LEU A 211 -0.90 12.20 -5.25
C LEU A 211 -0.36 13.12 -6.36
N ASN A 212 -0.70 14.41 -6.33
CA ASN A 212 -0.20 15.37 -7.31
C ASN A 212 1.32 15.56 -7.18
N LEU A 213 1.83 15.63 -5.96
CA LEU A 213 3.25 15.72 -5.67
C LEU A 213 4.00 14.50 -6.23
N ILE A 214 3.60 13.28 -5.87
CA ILE A 214 4.30 12.06 -6.26
C ILE A 214 4.26 11.82 -7.78
N LEU A 215 3.15 12.18 -8.45
CA LEU A 215 3.04 12.09 -9.91
C LEU A 215 3.86 13.16 -10.67
N SER A 216 4.39 14.16 -9.96
CA SER A 216 5.29 15.18 -10.51
C SER A 216 6.77 14.84 -10.32
N MET A 217 7.09 13.84 -9.49
CA MET A 217 8.46 13.41 -9.24
C MET A 217 9.06 12.76 -10.50
N LYS A 218 10.35 13.01 -10.75
CA LYS A 218 11.05 12.45 -11.92
C LYS A 218 11.31 10.95 -11.80
N SER A 219 11.59 10.48 -10.59
CA SER A 219 11.93 9.09 -10.29
C SER A 219 11.75 8.82 -8.80
N ILE A 220 11.37 7.59 -8.47
CA ILE A 220 11.23 7.08 -7.11
C ILE A 220 12.20 5.91 -6.97
N ASN A 221 13.01 5.91 -5.91
CA ASN A 221 13.95 4.83 -5.65
C ASN A 221 13.31 3.77 -4.77
N TRP A 222 12.95 2.63 -5.33
CA TRP A 222 12.39 1.51 -4.57
C TRP A 222 13.45 0.59 -3.93
N ASN A 223 14.74 0.86 -4.14
CA ASN A 223 15.83 0.07 -3.58
C ASN A 223 16.57 0.86 -2.49
N GLU A 224 15.84 1.26 -1.46
CA GLU A 224 16.37 1.93 -0.27
C GLU A 224 15.68 1.42 1.00
N ASP A 225 16.39 1.58 2.13
CA ASP A 225 15.80 1.39 3.44
C ASP A 225 14.68 2.42 3.62
N ILE A 226 13.47 1.97 3.95
CA ILE A 226 12.30 2.84 4.05
C ILE A 226 12.36 3.73 5.29
N LEU A 227 13.08 3.34 6.35
CA LEU A 227 13.02 4.02 7.64
C LEU A 227 13.26 5.54 7.56
N PRO A 228 14.29 6.06 6.86
CA PRO A 228 14.50 7.50 6.70
C PRO A 228 13.34 8.22 6.00
N ASN A 229 12.66 7.57 5.05
CA ASN A 229 11.49 8.15 4.36
C ASN A 229 10.30 8.31 5.31
N TRP A 230 10.24 7.48 6.36
CA TRP A 230 9.26 7.57 7.44
C TRP A 230 9.71 8.45 8.61
N GLY A 231 10.85 9.14 8.49
CA GLY A 231 11.41 9.98 9.54
C GLY A 231 12.00 9.20 10.72
N ILE A 232 12.26 7.90 10.53
CA ILE A 232 12.84 7.02 11.53
C ILE A 232 14.33 6.87 11.23
N PHE A 233 15.18 7.28 12.16
CA PHE A 233 16.62 7.28 11.97
C PHE A 233 17.30 6.30 12.93
N LYS A 234 18.42 5.72 12.49
CA LYS A 234 19.31 4.99 13.40
C LYS A 234 19.88 6.00 14.39
N GLU A 235 19.81 5.70 15.68
CA GLU A 235 20.54 6.50 16.68
C GLU A 235 22.02 6.50 16.29
N ALA A 236 22.65 7.68 16.31
CA ALA A 236 24.08 7.77 16.08
C ALA A 236 24.80 6.99 17.19
N ALA A 237 25.50 5.91 16.79
CA ALA A 237 26.34 5.12 17.68
C ALA A 237 27.51 5.93 18.25
#